data_AF-A0A2E2NDV6-F1
#
_entry.id   AF-A0A2E2NDV6-F1
#
_cell.length_a   1.000
_cell.length_b   1.000
_cell.length_c   1.000
_cell.angle_alpha   90.00
_cell.angle_beta   90.00
_cell.angle_gamma   90.00
#
_symmetry.space_group_name_H-M   'P 1'
#
loop_
_entity.id
_entity.type
_entity.pdbx_description
1 polymer ?
#
loop_
_entity_poly.entity_id
_entity_poly.type
_entity_poly.pdbx_seq_one_letter_code
_entity_poly.pdbx_strand_id
1 'polypeptide(L)'
;MGDIRPWQLILIVIGLGGGITLVVWNMTHGGGPRPPSEVLLVDLKTGDRFVADTSGKKMLLLPERHPETGEPTLVPVREDENGRWAVTDTYLIDPDSVTEFDALVNASTGEINVSDAKPRTFKRIRPRG
;
A
#
# COMPACT_ATOMS: atom_id res chain seq x y z
N MET A 1 -44.37 -11.26 37.17
CA MET A 1 -43.69 -10.27 36.31
C MET A 1 -42.59 -9.67 37.17
N GLY A 2 -41.33 -9.86 36.79
CA GLY A 2 -40.19 -9.58 37.66
C GLY A 2 -40.01 -8.08 37.89
N ASP A 3 -39.97 -7.69 39.15
CA ASP A 3 -39.79 -6.32 39.59
C ASP A 3 -38.34 -5.89 39.31
N ILE A 4 -38.13 -5.00 38.34
CA ILE A 4 -36.80 -4.50 37.99
C ILE A 4 -36.37 -3.54 39.09
N ARG A 5 -35.28 -3.87 39.77
CA ARG A 5 -34.78 -3.03 40.86
C ARG A 5 -34.16 -1.74 40.29
N PRO A 6 -34.36 -0.57 40.92
CA PRO A 6 -33.87 0.72 40.41
C PRO A 6 -32.37 0.75 40.09
N TRP A 7 -31.55 0.02 40.84
CA TRP A 7 -30.10 -0.07 40.60
C TRP A 7 -29.75 -0.78 39.29
N GLN A 8 -30.57 -1.74 38.84
CA GLN A 8 -30.36 -2.44 37.57
C GLN A 8 -30.56 -1.48 36.40
N LEU A 9 -31.52 -0.57 36.52
CA LEU A 9 -31.79 0.49 35.54
C LEU A 9 -30.59 1.44 35.42
N ILE A 10 -29.97 1.82 36.54
CA ILE A 10 -28.75 2.65 36.56
C ILE A 10 -27.59 1.95 35.83
N LEU A 11 -27.38 0.66 36.10
CA LEU A 11 -26.32 -0.10 35.44
C LEU A 11 -26.55 -0.25 33.94
N ILE A 12 -27.80 -0.43 33.50
CA ILE A 12 -28.14 -0.45 32.08
C ILE A 12 -27.79 0.88 31.43
N VAL A 13 -28.17 2.01 32.06
CA VAL A 13 -27.86 3.34 31.51
C VAL A 13 -26.36 3.60 31.45
N ILE A 14 -25.60 3.21 32.47
CA ILE A 14 -24.13 3.37 32.48
C ILE A 14 -23.49 2.47 31.42
N GLY A 15 -23.92 1.21 31.31
CA GLY A 15 -23.39 0.28 30.31
C GLY A 15 -23.68 0.73 28.88
N LEU A 16 -24.90 1.21 28.63
CA LEU A 16 -25.32 1.68 27.31
C LEU A 16 -24.64 3.01 26.96
N GLY A 17 -24.56 3.93 27.91
CA GLY A 17 -23.84 5.19 27.74
C GLY A 17 -22.35 4.98 27.48
N GLY A 18 -21.69 4.20 28.33
CA GLY A 18 -20.26 3.87 28.17
C GLY A 18 -19.96 3.14 26.86
N GLY A 19 -20.82 2.19 26.47
CA GLY A 19 -20.70 1.49 25.19
C GLY A 19 -20.79 2.43 23.99
N ILE A 20 -21.79 3.33 23.98
CA ILE A 20 -21.97 4.31 22.89
C ILE A 20 -20.77 5.26 22.84
N THR A 21 -20.30 5.78 23.98
CA THR A 21 -19.15 6.67 24.02
C THR A 21 -17.89 5.99 23.47
N LEU A 22 -17.68 4.71 23.79
CA LEU A 22 -16.50 3.97 23.35
C LEU A 22 -16.55 3.65 21.84
N VAL A 23 -17.73 3.37 21.30
CA VAL A 23 -17.93 3.20 19.85
C VAL A 23 -17.66 4.52 19.12
N VAL A 24 -18.23 5.64 19.58
CA VAL A 24 -18.00 6.95 18.97
C VAL A 24 -16.52 7.35 19.06
N TRP A 25 -15.88 7.07 20.19
CA TRP A 25 -14.45 7.30 20.37
C TRP A 25 -13.62 6.49 19.38
N ASN A 26 -13.91 5.19 19.24
CA ASN A 26 -13.19 4.31 18.32
C ASN A 26 -13.38 4.74 16.85
N MET A 27 -14.58 5.17 16.46
CA MET A 27 -14.83 5.65 15.10
C MET A 27 -14.17 7.00 14.78
N THR A 28 -14.03 7.89 15.77
CA THR A 28 -13.44 9.23 15.57
C THR A 28 -11.93 9.25 15.73
N HIS A 29 -11.39 8.40 16.61
CA HIS A 29 -9.95 8.31 16.89
C HIS A 29 -9.27 7.10 16.25
N GLY A 30 -10.03 6.24 15.56
CA GLY A 30 -9.51 5.22 14.67
C GLY A 30 -8.83 5.88 13.48
N GLY A 31 -7.57 6.28 13.66
CA GLY A 31 -6.70 6.69 12.56
C GLY A 31 -6.59 5.51 11.59
N GLY A 32 -7.41 5.52 10.54
CA GLY A 32 -7.29 4.55 9.45
C GLY A 32 -5.86 4.55 8.90
N PRO A 33 -5.40 3.44 8.29
CA PRO A 33 -4.07 3.38 7.68
C PRO A 33 -3.91 4.59 6.77
N ARG A 34 -3.05 5.54 7.15
CA ARG A 34 -2.71 6.65 6.27
C ARG A 34 -1.94 6.01 5.11
N PRO A 35 -2.47 6.05 3.87
CA PRO A 35 -1.68 5.58 2.75
C PRO A 35 -0.38 6.40 2.72
N PRO A 36 0.76 5.75 2.50
CA PRO A 36 2.03 6.47 2.42
C PRO A 36 1.91 7.56 1.33
N SER A 37 2.47 8.74 1.60
CA SER A 37 2.50 9.87 0.66
C SER A 37 3.40 9.61 -0.54
N GLU A 38 4.28 8.63 -0.43
CA GLU A 38 5.25 8.24 -1.44
C GLU A 38 5.27 6.72 -1.57
N VAL A 39 5.36 6.24 -2.80
CA VAL A 39 5.51 4.81 -3.12
C VAL A 39 6.79 4.65 -3.93
N LEU A 40 7.65 3.73 -3.49
CA LEU A 40 8.83 3.35 -4.25
C LEU A 40 8.41 2.37 -5.36
N LEU A 41 8.78 2.72 -6.58
CA LEU A 41 8.62 1.93 -7.78
C LEU A 41 10.00 1.48 -8.26
N VAL A 42 10.08 0.30 -8.86
CA VAL A 42 11.28 -0.21 -9.52
C VAL A 42 10.95 -0.53 -10.96
N ASP A 43 11.85 -0.15 -11.87
CA ASP A 43 11.80 -0.59 -13.26
C ASP A 43 12.32 -2.03 -13.37
N LEU A 44 11.44 -2.94 -13.79
CA LEU A 44 11.77 -4.36 -13.93
C LEU A 44 12.79 -4.66 -15.04
N LYS A 45 13.05 -3.72 -15.96
CA LYS A 45 14.07 -3.89 -17.01
C LYS A 45 15.48 -3.51 -16.57
N THR A 46 15.59 -2.49 -15.73
CA THR A 46 16.87 -1.84 -15.41
C THR A 46 17.26 -1.96 -13.95
N GLY A 47 16.30 -2.24 -13.06
CA GLY A 47 16.48 -2.20 -11.61
C GLY A 47 16.52 -0.77 -11.04
N ASP A 48 16.21 0.24 -11.85
CA ASP A 48 16.22 1.64 -11.42
C ASP A 48 15.05 1.95 -10.49
N ARG A 49 15.35 2.74 -9.45
CA ARG A 49 14.37 3.15 -8.43
C ARG A 49 13.73 4.48 -8.77
N PHE A 50 12.42 4.54 -8.59
CA PHE A 50 11.60 5.72 -8.80
C PHE A 50 10.69 5.98 -7.59
N VAL A 51 10.53 7.23 -7.18
CA VAL A 51 9.60 7.60 -6.09
C VAL A 51 8.40 8.32 -6.68
N ALA A 52 7.21 7.72 -6.51
CA ALA A 52 5.96 8.30 -6.94
C ALA A 52 5.23 8.96 -5.76
N ASP A 53 4.86 10.24 -5.94
CA ASP A 53 4.03 10.98 -5.00
C ASP A 53 2.56 10.57 -5.14
N THR A 54 2.04 9.88 -4.13
CA THR A 54 0.65 9.43 -3.99
C THR A 54 -0.20 10.35 -3.11
N SER A 55 0.38 11.46 -2.63
CA SER A 55 -0.35 12.42 -1.79
C SER A 55 -1.57 13.01 -2.52
N GLY A 56 -2.64 13.26 -1.76
CA GLY A 56 -3.83 13.94 -2.29
C GLY A 56 -4.74 13.11 -3.20
N LYS A 57 -4.88 11.79 -2.97
CA LYS A 57 -5.72 10.86 -3.76
C LYS A 57 -5.23 10.62 -5.20
N LYS A 58 -3.93 10.78 -5.46
CA LYS A 58 -3.34 10.41 -6.75
C LYS A 58 -3.32 8.89 -6.86
N MET A 59 -4.24 8.34 -7.66
CA MET A 59 -4.28 6.92 -7.95
C MET A 59 -3.17 6.58 -8.94
N LEU A 60 -2.28 5.66 -8.56
CA LEU A 60 -1.29 5.06 -9.45
C LEU A 60 -1.96 3.95 -10.25
N LEU A 61 -1.70 3.91 -11.55
CA LEU A 61 -2.14 2.80 -12.40
C LEU A 61 -0.94 1.89 -12.59
N LEU A 62 -1.13 0.64 -12.21
CA LEU A 62 -0.07 -0.29 -11.89
C LEU A 62 -0.23 -1.53 -12.80
N PRO A 63 0.80 -1.97 -13.57
CA PRO A 63 2.14 -1.37 -13.68
C PRO A 63 2.13 0.01 -14.34
N GLU A 64 2.94 0.92 -13.80
CA GLU A 64 3.02 2.31 -14.29
C GLU A 64 4.03 2.41 -15.43
N ARG A 65 3.87 3.42 -16.29
CA ARG A 65 4.76 3.60 -17.45
C ARG A 65 6.07 4.29 -17.05
N HIS A 66 7.19 3.71 -17.47
CA HIS A 66 8.49 4.34 -17.33
C HIS A 66 8.51 5.70 -18.04
N PRO A 67 8.98 6.79 -17.39
CA PRO A 67 8.83 8.14 -17.91
C PRO A 67 9.68 8.40 -19.18
N GLU A 68 10.77 7.66 -19.37
CA GLU A 68 11.66 7.88 -20.52
C GLU A 68 11.30 6.97 -21.71
N THR A 69 10.82 5.75 -21.44
CA THR A 69 10.58 4.73 -22.48
C THR A 69 9.08 4.55 -22.80
N GLY A 70 8.19 4.94 -21.88
CA GLY A 70 6.74 4.82 -22.03
C GLY A 70 6.19 3.40 -21.85
N GLU A 71 7.04 2.43 -21.55
CA GLU A 71 6.69 1.02 -21.34
C GLU A 71 6.16 0.78 -19.92
N PRO A 72 5.20 -0.14 -19.72
CA PRO A 72 4.62 -0.42 -18.40
C PRO A 72 5.51 -1.34 -17.56
N THR A 73 6.66 -0.84 -17.11
CA THR A 73 7.69 -1.64 -16.41
C THR A 73 7.89 -1.23 -14.95
N LEU A 74 7.20 -0.19 -14.47
CA LEU A 74 7.32 0.28 -13.09
C LEU A 74 6.35 -0.43 -12.15
N VAL A 75 6.89 -1.15 -11.17
CA VAL A 75 6.11 -1.87 -10.16
C VAL A 75 6.46 -1.42 -8.74
N PRO A 76 5.50 -1.43 -7.80
CA PRO A 76 5.75 -1.09 -6.42
C PRO A 76 6.57 -2.17 -5.73
N VAL A 77 7.57 -1.73 -4.98
CA VAL A 77 8.42 -2.60 -4.18
C VAL A 77 8.29 -2.26 -2.71
N ARG A 78 8.48 -3.26 -1.88
CA ARG A 78 8.53 -3.11 -0.43
C ARG A 78 9.81 -3.74 0.10
N GLU A 79 10.45 -3.06 1.02
CA GLU A 79 11.54 -3.62 1.79
C GLU A 79 10.98 -4.56 2.86
N ASP A 80 11.49 -5.79 2.92
CA ASP A 80 11.17 -6.77 3.95
C ASP A 80 11.91 -6.44 5.27
N GLU A 81 11.60 -7.17 6.34
CA GLU A 81 12.24 -6.99 7.65
C GLU A 81 13.75 -7.29 7.64
N ASN A 82 14.26 -7.92 6.58
CA ASN A 82 15.66 -8.27 6.38
C ASN A 82 16.39 -7.30 5.44
N GLY A 83 15.76 -6.20 5.01
CA GLY A 83 16.34 -5.22 4.09
C GLY A 83 16.36 -5.65 2.62
N ARG A 84 15.62 -6.70 2.26
CA ARG A 84 15.50 -7.19 0.88
C ARG A 84 14.29 -6.55 0.23
N TRP A 85 14.42 -6.24 -1.06
CA TRP A 85 13.34 -5.63 -1.82
C TRP A 85 12.52 -6.71 -2.50
N ALA A 86 11.21 -6.69 -2.29
CA ALA A 86 10.28 -7.60 -2.93
C ALA A 86 9.21 -6.85 -3.72
N VAL A 87 8.80 -7.40 -4.86
CA VAL A 87 7.58 -6.97 -5.56
C VAL A 87 6.38 -7.31 -4.66
N THR A 88 5.35 -6.48 -4.68
CA THR A 88 4.09 -6.81 -3.99
C THR A 88 3.44 -8.05 -4.62
N ASP A 89 2.91 -8.95 -3.78
CA ASP A 89 2.30 -10.24 -4.16
C ASP A 89 1.37 -10.18 -5.37
N THR A 90 0.65 -9.06 -5.56
CA THR A 90 -0.25 -8.80 -6.69
C THR A 90 0.40 -9.02 -8.07
N TYR A 91 1.70 -8.79 -8.20
CA TYR A 91 2.43 -8.97 -9.46
C TYR A 91 3.09 -10.36 -9.59
N LEU A 92 3.11 -11.15 -8.53
CA LEU A 92 3.53 -12.55 -8.56
C LEU A 92 2.39 -13.49 -8.97
N ILE A 93 1.15 -12.98 -9.04
CA ILE A 93 -0.05 -13.77 -9.37
C ILE A 93 -0.02 -14.28 -10.81
N ASP A 94 0.67 -13.58 -11.71
CA ASP A 94 0.87 -14.02 -13.09
C ASP A 94 2.36 -14.30 -13.36
N PRO A 95 2.81 -15.58 -13.28
CA PRO A 95 4.20 -15.94 -13.51
C PRO A 95 4.69 -15.56 -14.91
N ASP A 96 3.80 -15.54 -15.93
CA ASP A 96 4.18 -15.15 -17.30
C ASP A 96 4.55 -13.66 -17.38
N SER A 97 3.96 -12.82 -16.52
CA SER A 97 4.29 -11.38 -16.43
C SER A 97 5.64 -11.09 -15.76
N VAL A 98 6.17 -12.04 -14.98
CA VAL A 98 7.47 -11.93 -14.29
C VAL A 98 8.59 -12.59 -15.12
N THR A 99 8.25 -13.59 -15.93
CA THR A 99 9.22 -14.35 -16.76
C THR A 99 9.93 -13.46 -17.79
N GLU A 100 9.33 -12.34 -18.23
CA GLU A 100 9.99 -11.34 -19.07
C GLU A 100 11.14 -10.59 -18.37
N PHE A 101 11.23 -10.67 -17.04
CA PHE A 101 12.16 -9.91 -16.20
C PHE A 101 13.03 -10.80 -15.29
N ASP A 102 13.19 -12.07 -15.66
CA ASP A 102 13.89 -13.14 -14.92
C ASP A 102 15.33 -12.78 -14.47
N ALA A 103 15.97 -11.82 -15.13
CA ALA A 103 17.31 -11.35 -14.77
C ALA A 103 17.35 -10.50 -13.48
N LEU A 104 16.22 -9.90 -13.09
CA LEU A 104 16.13 -8.95 -11.97
C LEU A 104 15.19 -9.42 -10.86
N VAL A 105 14.18 -10.23 -11.18
CA VAL A 105 13.18 -10.72 -10.22
C VAL A 105 13.31 -12.23 -10.05
N ASN A 106 13.45 -12.69 -8.81
CA ASN A 106 13.30 -14.11 -8.50
C ASN A 106 11.82 -14.47 -8.49
N ALA A 107 11.33 -15.11 -9.56
CA ALA A 107 9.91 -15.47 -9.71
C ALA A 107 9.36 -16.37 -8.57
N SER A 108 10.22 -17.08 -7.83
CA SER A 108 9.79 -17.93 -6.71
C SER A 108 9.59 -17.16 -5.40
N THR A 109 10.26 -16.02 -5.22
CA THR A 109 10.25 -15.25 -3.96
C THR A 109 9.77 -13.80 -4.13
N GLY A 110 9.69 -13.32 -5.37
CA GLY A 110 9.43 -11.91 -5.72
C GLY A 110 10.57 -10.95 -5.35
N GLU A 111 11.73 -11.47 -4.95
CA GLU A 111 12.89 -10.67 -4.59
C GLU A 111 13.47 -9.99 -5.83
N ILE A 112 13.79 -8.69 -5.73
CA ILE A 112 14.35 -7.91 -6.83
C ILE A 112 15.75 -7.43 -6.49
N ASN A 113 16.68 -7.62 -7.42
CA ASN A 113 17.97 -6.94 -7.35
C ASN A 113 17.81 -5.49 -7.79
N VAL A 114 17.78 -4.59 -6.81
CA VAL A 114 17.61 -3.17 -7.05
C VAL A 114 18.96 -2.47 -7.19
N SER A 115 19.04 -1.49 -8.08
CA SER A 115 20.21 -0.64 -8.23
C SER A 115 20.45 0.19 -6.96
N ASP A 116 21.71 0.25 -6.50
CA ASP A 116 22.14 1.10 -5.38
C ASP A 116 22.03 2.60 -5.68
N ALA A 117 21.73 2.99 -6.93
CA ALA A 117 21.54 4.38 -7.33
C ALA A 117 20.39 5.06 -6.57
N LYS A 118 20.56 6.36 -6.26
CA LYS A 118 19.51 7.14 -5.57
C LYS A 118 18.20 7.12 -6.37
N PRO A 119 17.04 6.93 -5.71
CA PRO A 119 15.76 6.93 -6.38
C PRO A 119 15.50 8.25 -7.11
N ARG A 120 15.01 8.16 -8.35
CA ARG A 120 14.61 9.32 -9.17
C ARG A 120 13.17 9.70 -8.86
N THR A 121 12.84 11.00 -8.91
CA THR A 121 11.44 11.43 -8.75
C THR A 121 10.63 11.00 -9.97
N PHE A 122 9.58 10.20 -9.75
CA PHE A 122 8.65 9.84 -10.81
C PHE A 122 7.75 11.03 -11.14
N LYS A 123 7.77 11.46 -12.41
CA LYS A 123 6.90 12.51 -12.91
C LYS A 123 5.98 11.90 -13.96
N ARG A 124 4.72 11.65 -13.57
CA ARG A 124 3.71 11.07 -14.46
C ARG A 124 3.53 11.94 -15.70
N ILE A 125 3.87 11.39 -16.85
CA ILE A 125 3.61 12.03 -18.14
C ILE A 125 2.12 11.82 -18.43
N ARG A 126 1.32 12.88 -18.36
CA ARG A 126 -0.07 12.80 -18.81
C ARG A 126 -0.07 12.53 -20.32
N PRO A 127 -0.74 11.49 -20.82
CA PRO A 127 -0.98 11.40 -22.25
C PRO A 127 -1.75 12.66 -22.67
N ARG A 128 -1.20 13.41 -23.63
CA ARG A 128 -1.97 14.43 -24.36
C ARG A 128 -3.05 13.64 -25.12
N GLY A 129 -4.29 13.74 -24.63
CA GLY A 129 -5.47 13.39 -25.41
C GLY A 129 -5.71 14.43 -26.49
#